data_AF-A0A0X8KAW7-F1
#
_entry.id   AF-A0A0X8KAW7-F1
#
_cell.length_a   1.000
_cell.length_b   1.000
_cell.length_c   1.000
_cell.angle_alpha   90.00
_cell.angle_beta   90.00
_cell.angle_gamma   90.00
#
_symmetry.space_group_name_H-M   'P 1'
#
loop_
_entity.id
_entity.type
_entity.pdbx_description
1 polymer ?
#
loop_
_entity_poly.entity_id
_entity_poly.type
_entity_poly.pdbx_seq_one_letter_code
_entity_poly.pdbx_strand_id
1 'polypeptide(L)'
;MTHPSIRRALSILTACSLLAAPAALLTGCGSSNSDSAASQQTTASNAPSREAALNPYLEATNDYNHNIVTFDFSIAPSLDSLRKGEHKEHISLPNFENLKTALEAARSDPKVAGVYPDIDAAADDLLAILKDLEPLATKLKGYYSAKTYMTDNYAQSDEMVAQFFPLYDKFDAAYDKFDAVVTDRYKELRLAQIDALRSEGKENAASFLELNGKTRELVEMISGEQVDKNAAEAKIGEISALLEKLPSGTGFLASYKSKVNSFIGQVREYTSGSPDPKKFNNVIEEFNRLSSTSSNVDINELDGKKK
;
A
#
# COMPACT_ATOMS: atom_id res chain seq x y z
N MET A 1 -8.84 -5.63 -19.63
CA MET A 1 -7.83 -4.60 -19.36
C MET A 1 -7.94 -4.24 -17.89
N THR A 2 -6.97 -4.63 -17.08
CA THR A 2 -6.90 -4.19 -15.68
C THR A 2 -6.53 -2.72 -15.69
N HIS A 3 -7.36 -1.87 -15.09
CA HIS A 3 -7.11 -0.43 -15.03
C HIS A 3 -5.77 -0.17 -14.28
N PRO A 4 -5.00 0.87 -14.66
CA PRO A 4 -3.83 1.32 -13.91
C PRO A 4 -4.12 1.49 -12.40
N SER A 5 -5.35 1.90 -12.06
CA SER A 5 -5.90 2.00 -10.71
C SER A 5 -5.84 0.69 -9.91
N ILE A 6 -6.06 -0.47 -10.56
CA ILE A 6 -6.02 -1.80 -9.91
C ILE A 6 -4.57 -2.21 -9.62
N ARG A 7 -3.61 -1.83 -10.49
CA ARG A 7 -2.19 -2.06 -10.22
C ARG A 7 -1.69 -1.23 -9.03
N ARG A 8 -2.07 0.05 -8.98
CA ARG A 8 -1.73 0.98 -7.88
C ARG A 8 -2.26 0.55 -6.52
N ALA A 9 -3.44 -0.07 -6.49
CA ALA A 9 -4.06 -0.49 -5.24
C ALA A 9 -3.42 -1.71 -4.57
N LEU A 10 -2.75 -2.56 -5.35
CA LEU A 10 -2.14 -3.80 -4.85
C LEU A 10 -0.83 -3.56 -4.10
N SER A 11 -0.14 -2.45 -4.39
CA SER A 11 1.15 -2.12 -3.78
C SER A 11 1.06 -1.95 -2.26
N ILE A 12 -0.09 -1.54 -1.73
CA ILE A 12 -0.18 -1.04 -0.34
C ILE A 12 -1.26 -1.70 0.49
N LEU A 13 -2.38 -2.10 -0.12
CA LEU A 13 -3.48 -2.73 0.62
C LEU A 13 -2.89 -3.93 1.37
N THR A 14 -2.81 -3.83 2.71
CA THR A 14 -2.20 -4.75 3.70
C THR A 14 -0.94 -4.25 4.44
N ALA A 15 -0.82 -2.95 4.74
CA ALA A 15 -0.09 -2.54 5.94
C ALA A 15 -0.95 -2.82 7.18
N CYS A 16 -1.13 -4.09 7.48
CA CYS A 16 -1.58 -4.50 8.81
C CYS A 16 -0.45 -4.14 9.76
N SER A 17 -0.67 -3.10 10.55
CA SER A 17 0.17 -2.63 11.64
C SER A 17 0.52 -3.80 12.56
N LEU A 18 1.65 -4.44 12.29
CA LEU A 18 2.32 -5.29 13.25
C LEU A 18 2.95 -4.35 14.26
N LEU A 19 2.15 -3.91 15.23
CA LEU A 19 2.65 -3.27 16.44
C LEU A 19 3.54 -4.29 17.16
N ALA A 20 4.80 -4.39 16.76
CA ALA A 20 5.85 -4.89 17.62
C ALA A 20 5.96 -3.85 18.75
N ALA A 21 5.24 -4.08 19.85
CA ALA A 21 5.45 -3.32 21.07
C ALA A 21 6.96 -3.32 21.35
N PRO A 22 7.61 -2.15 21.53
CA PRO A 22 9.04 -2.11 21.74
C PRO A 22 9.35 -2.93 22.99
N ALA A 23 10.06 -4.05 22.83
CA ALA A 23 10.80 -4.59 23.95
C ALA A 23 11.80 -3.50 24.32
N ALA A 24 11.54 -2.82 25.45
CA ALA A 24 12.38 -1.76 25.96
C ALA A 24 13.77 -2.34 26.27
N LEU A 25 14.66 -2.36 25.28
CA LEU A 25 16.08 -2.56 25.49
C LEU A 25 16.64 -1.22 25.94
N LEU A 26 16.60 -1.02 27.26
CA LEU A 26 17.34 0.03 27.93
C LEU A 26 18.85 -0.20 27.76
N THR A 27 19.57 0.92 27.64
CA THR A 27 21.02 1.18 27.81
C THR A 27 21.92 1.15 26.58
N GLY A 28 22.55 2.32 26.35
CA GLY A 28 23.71 2.48 25.47
C GLY A 28 23.96 3.95 25.08
N CYS A 29 24.39 4.80 26.02
CA CYS A 29 24.98 6.10 25.67
C CYS A 29 26.23 5.90 24.80
N GLY A 30 26.30 6.54 23.64
CA GLY A 30 27.48 6.47 22.77
C GLY A 30 27.47 7.52 21.66
N SER A 31 28.24 8.57 21.88
CA SER A 31 28.75 9.63 21.01
C SER A 31 28.31 9.72 19.54
N SER A 32 27.84 10.93 19.22
CA SER A 32 27.76 11.56 17.91
C SER A 32 29.02 11.36 17.05
N ASN A 33 28.84 10.80 15.85
CA ASN A 33 29.67 11.10 14.69
C ASN A 33 28.80 11.03 13.42
N SER A 34 28.90 12.09 12.63
CA SER A 34 28.21 12.30 11.36
C SER A 34 28.85 11.48 10.24
N ASP A 35 28.11 10.52 9.69
CA ASP A 35 28.40 9.89 8.40
C ASP A 35 27.09 9.79 7.58
N SER A 36 26.95 10.70 6.63
CA SER A 36 25.71 11.06 5.93
C SER A 36 25.19 10.06 4.88
N ALA A 37 25.72 8.83 4.87
CA ALA A 37 25.24 7.74 4.01
C ALA A 37 24.85 6.50 4.82
N ALA A 38 25.52 6.23 5.95
CA ALA A 38 25.14 5.19 6.90
C ALA A 38 23.89 5.58 7.73
N SER A 39 23.59 6.88 7.83
CA SER A 39 22.47 7.40 8.63
C SER A 39 21.08 7.18 8.00
N GLN A 40 21.00 6.73 6.74
CA GLN A 40 19.73 6.57 6.02
C GLN A 40 19.21 5.13 5.94
N GLN A 41 20.02 4.12 6.28
CA GLN A 41 19.59 2.74 6.23
C GLN A 41 18.84 2.33 7.52
N THR A 42 17.76 1.59 7.35
CA THR A 42 17.01 0.98 8.44
C THR A 42 17.78 -0.23 8.96
N THR A 43 17.99 -0.27 10.27
CA THR A 43 18.68 -1.33 10.99
C THR A 43 17.76 -1.87 12.10
N ALA A 44 18.10 -3.03 12.65
CA ALA A 44 17.36 -3.61 13.77
C ALA A 44 17.16 -2.61 14.94
N SER A 45 18.19 -1.81 15.27
CA SER A 45 18.17 -0.90 16.42
C SER A 45 17.33 0.36 16.21
N ASN A 46 17.13 0.80 14.98
CA ASN A 46 16.34 1.99 14.66
C ASN A 46 14.97 1.66 14.01
N ALA A 47 14.69 0.39 13.74
CA ALA A 47 13.44 -0.06 13.11
C ALA A 47 12.16 0.46 13.82
N PRO A 48 12.03 0.49 15.16
CA PRO A 48 10.81 0.98 15.79
C PRO A 48 10.53 2.47 15.55
N SER A 49 11.56 3.34 15.57
CA SER A 49 11.36 4.77 15.29
C SER A 49 11.15 5.03 13.80
N ARG A 50 11.84 4.27 12.95
CA ARG A 50 11.66 4.24 11.49
C ARG A 50 10.26 3.79 11.09
N GLU A 51 9.69 2.79 11.77
CA GLU A 51 8.31 2.35 11.57
C GLU A 51 7.32 3.43 11.97
N ALA A 52 7.49 4.01 13.16
CA ALA A 52 6.64 5.10 13.64
C ALA A 52 6.63 6.31 12.67
N ALA A 53 7.76 6.64 12.06
CA ALA A 53 7.86 7.71 11.07
C ALA A 53 7.31 7.31 9.69
N LEU A 54 7.33 6.02 9.32
CA LEU A 54 6.80 5.55 8.03
C LEU A 54 5.27 5.40 8.04
N ASN A 55 4.70 5.04 9.20
CA ASN A 55 3.28 4.72 9.34
C ASN A 55 2.33 5.80 8.81
N PRO A 56 2.51 7.11 9.07
CA PRO A 56 1.61 8.13 8.53
C PRO A 56 1.56 8.16 7.00
N TYR A 57 2.69 7.90 6.33
CA TYR A 57 2.73 7.81 4.86
C TYR A 57 2.09 6.51 4.35
N LEU A 58 2.29 5.40 5.06
CA LEU A 58 1.60 4.14 4.76
C LEU A 58 0.08 4.27 4.93
N GLU A 59 -0.39 4.92 5.99
CA GLU A 59 -1.82 5.16 6.22
C GLU A 59 -2.41 6.06 5.12
N ALA A 60 -1.76 7.19 4.81
CA ALA A 60 -2.21 8.10 3.75
C ALA A 60 -2.38 7.41 2.39
N THR A 61 -1.40 6.58 2.03
CA THR A 61 -1.43 5.85 0.76
C THR A 61 -2.43 4.68 0.77
N ASN A 62 -2.56 3.96 1.90
CA ASN A 62 -3.57 2.91 2.08
C ASN A 62 -4.99 3.46 1.98
N ASP A 63 -5.28 4.56 2.66
CA ASP A 63 -6.61 5.17 2.69
C ASP A 63 -6.99 5.68 1.30
N TYR A 64 -6.06 6.34 0.61
CA TYR A 64 -6.29 6.80 -0.75
C TYR A 64 -6.54 5.62 -1.71
N ASN A 65 -5.67 4.61 -1.70
CA ASN A 65 -5.82 3.44 -2.56
C ASN A 65 -7.10 2.63 -2.24
N HIS A 66 -7.44 2.49 -0.97
CA HIS A 66 -8.67 1.83 -0.54
C HIS A 66 -9.90 2.58 -1.07
N ASN A 67 -9.90 3.91 -1.01
CA ASN A 67 -10.96 4.74 -1.59
C ASN A 67 -11.07 4.53 -3.11
N ILE A 68 -9.94 4.58 -3.82
CA ILE A 68 -9.90 4.35 -5.28
C ILE A 68 -10.50 3.00 -5.64
N VAL A 69 -10.10 1.91 -4.98
CA VAL A 69 -10.64 0.57 -5.25
C VAL A 69 -12.12 0.48 -4.93
N THR A 70 -12.50 0.95 -3.74
CA THR A 70 -13.88 0.82 -3.24
C THR A 70 -14.88 1.53 -4.15
N PHE A 71 -14.47 2.69 -4.71
CA PHE A 71 -15.32 3.51 -5.56
C PHE A 71 -14.91 3.51 -7.04
N ASP A 72 -14.07 2.56 -7.48
CA ASP A 72 -13.61 2.47 -8.87
C ASP A 72 -14.77 2.39 -9.85
N PHE A 73 -15.84 1.69 -9.46
CA PHE A 73 -17.06 1.53 -10.26
C PHE A 73 -17.74 2.86 -10.64
N SER A 74 -17.49 3.94 -9.91
CA SER A 74 -18.02 5.28 -10.22
C SER A 74 -16.93 6.28 -10.61
N ILE A 75 -15.74 6.17 -10.03
CA ILE A 75 -14.60 7.05 -10.30
C ILE A 75 -14.08 6.83 -11.72
N ALA A 76 -13.77 5.59 -12.11
CA ALA A 76 -13.18 5.32 -13.41
C ALA A 76 -14.10 5.72 -14.58
N PRO A 77 -15.41 5.39 -14.58
CA PRO A 77 -16.31 5.87 -15.63
C PRO A 77 -16.44 7.40 -15.69
N SER A 78 -16.40 8.08 -14.54
CA SER A 78 -16.48 9.55 -14.50
C SER A 78 -15.23 10.19 -15.13
N LEU A 79 -14.05 9.72 -14.76
CA LEU A 79 -12.78 10.21 -15.33
C LEU A 79 -12.69 9.93 -16.83
N ASP A 80 -13.05 8.72 -17.28
CA ASP A 80 -13.05 8.35 -18.70
C ASP A 80 -14.00 9.23 -19.52
N SER A 81 -15.20 9.46 -18.99
CA SER A 81 -16.22 10.29 -19.64
C SER A 81 -15.80 11.75 -19.74
N LEU A 82 -15.33 12.35 -18.64
CA LEU A 82 -14.83 13.72 -18.63
C LEU A 82 -13.66 13.87 -19.61
N ARG A 83 -12.75 12.89 -19.67
CA ARG A 83 -11.59 12.92 -20.59
C ARG A 83 -11.99 12.85 -22.05
N LYS A 84 -13.12 12.21 -22.36
CA LYS A 84 -13.71 12.16 -23.72
C LYS A 84 -14.56 13.39 -24.07
N GLY A 85 -14.76 14.32 -23.13
CA GLY A 85 -15.67 15.45 -23.30
C GLY A 85 -17.14 15.04 -23.26
N GLU A 86 -17.47 13.90 -22.65
CA GLU A 86 -18.86 13.49 -22.48
C GLU A 86 -19.52 14.25 -21.32
N HIS A 87 -20.72 14.78 -21.56
CA HIS A 87 -21.52 15.42 -20.55
C HIS A 87 -22.27 14.37 -19.69
N LYS A 88 -22.04 14.42 -18.37
CA LYS A 88 -22.76 13.60 -17.38
C LYS A 88 -23.61 14.48 -16.48
N GLU A 89 -24.64 13.92 -15.86
CA GLU A 89 -25.40 14.64 -14.82
C GLU A 89 -24.76 14.50 -13.44
N HIS A 90 -23.93 13.47 -13.26
CA HIS A 90 -23.23 13.14 -12.03
C HIS A 90 -21.82 12.66 -12.32
N ILE A 91 -20.88 13.01 -11.45
CA ILE A 91 -19.50 12.53 -11.50
C ILE A 91 -19.06 12.07 -10.11
N SER A 92 -18.09 11.17 -10.09
CA SER A 92 -17.30 10.80 -8.91
C SER A 92 -15.83 11.04 -9.23
N LEU A 93 -15.10 11.68 -8.32
CA LEU A 93 -13.66 11.92 -8.45
C LEU A 93 -12.94 11.34 -7.24
N PRO A 94 -11.63 11.05 -7.34
CA PRO A 94 -10.83 10.65 -6.18
C PRO A 94 -10.93 11.63 -5.02
N ASN A 95 -10.80 11.11 -3.80
CA ASN A 95 -10.74 11.95 -2.60
C ASN A 95 -9.33 12.54 -2.38
N PHE A 96 -9.01 13.59 -3.15
CA PHE A 96 -7.74 14.31 -3.05
C PHE A 96 -7.57 15.06 -1.72
N GLU A 97 -8.68 15.49 -1.09
CA GLU A 97 -8.66 16.25 0.17
C GLU A 97 -8.12 15.40 1.33
N ASN A 98 -8.57 14.15 1.45
CA ASN A 98 -8.07 13.24 2.48
C ASN A 98 -6.57 12.98 2.31
N LEU A 99 -6.12 12.68 1.09
CA LEU A 99 -4.70 12.44 0.82
C LEU A 99 -3.86 13.69 1.13
N LYS A 100 -4.30 14.87 0.66
CA LYS A 100 -3.64 16.15 0.95
C LYS A 100 -3.52 16.40 2.45
N THR A 101 -4.62 16.24 3.19
CA THR A 101 -4.65 16.46 4.64
C THR A 101 -3.73 15.51 5.39
N ALA A 102 -3.73 14.22 5.03
CA ALA A 102 -2.87 13.21 5.65
C ALA A 102 -1.38 13.50 5.41
N LEU A 103 -1.01 13.92 4.20
CA LEU A 103 0.36 14.30 3.87
C LEU A 103 0.78 15.59 4.58
N GLU A 104 -0.07 16.61 4.64
CA GLU A 104 0.19 17.84 5.39
C GLU A 104 0.42 17.55 6.88
N ALA A 105 -0.35 16.63 7.47
CA ALA A 105 -0.19 16.20 8.84
C ALA A 105 1.13 15.45 9.06
N ALA A 106 1.46 14.48 8.20
CA ALA A 106 2.71 13.74 8.26
C ALA A 106 3.93 14.66 8.13
N ARG A 107 3.89 15.61 7.18
CA ARG A 107 4.98 16.60 6.98
C ARG A 107 5.13 17.60 8.12
N SER A 108 4.06 17.85 8.87
CA SER A 108 4.09 18.78 10.01
C SER A 108 4.53 18.13 11.33
N ASP A 109 4.57 16.79 11.40
CA ASP A 109 5.00 16.08 12.61
C ASP A 109 6.54 16.02 12.69
N PRO A 110 7.17 16.65 13.70
CA PRO A 110 8.63 16.63 13.87
C PRO A 110 9.21 15.25 14.17
N LYS A 111 8.39 14.24 14.47
CA LYS A 111 8.82 12.84 14.63
C LYS A 111 8.84 12.07 13.31
N VAL A 112 8.19 12.61 12.28
CA VAL A 112 8.05 12.01 10.94
C VAL A 112 8.98 12.71 9.97
N ALA A 113 8.89 14.04 9.92
CA ALA A 113 9.67 14.87 9.00
C ALA A 113 11.17 14.71 9.25
N GLY A 114 11.93 14.50 8.16
CA GLY A 114 13.37 14.34 8.14
C GLY A 114 13.85 12.90 8.34
N VAL A 115 12.99 11.97 8.75
CA VAL A 115 13.39 10.56 8.94
C VAL A 115 13.59 9.83 7.61
N TYR A 116 12.74 10.12 6.62
CA TYR A 116 12.84 9.61 5.25
C TYR A 116 12.88 10.78 4.26
N PRO A 117 14.06 11.38 3.99
CA PRO A 117 14.17 12.56 3.12
C PRO A 117 13.65 12.36 1.70
N ASP A 118 13.68 11.13 1.18
CA ASP A 118 13.15 10.75 -0.13
C ASP A 118 11.62 10.69 -0.16
N ILE A 119 11.00 10.10 0.87
CA ILE A 119 9.54 10.14 1.05
C ILE A 119 9.07 11.58 1.26
N ASP A 120 9.76 12.34 2.10
CA ASP A 120 9.48 13.74 2.36
C ASP A 120 9.49 14.56 1.06
N ALA A 121 10.53 14.42 0.24
CA ALA A 121 10.63 15.11 -1.04
C ALA A 121 9.51 14.70 -2.01
N ALA A 122 9.17 13.40 -2.07
CA ALA A 122 8.08 12.93 -2.92
C ALA A 122 6.70 13.39 -2.43
N ALA A 123 6.50 13.48 -1.11
CA ALA A 123 5.30 14.03 -0.50
C ALA A 123 5.18 15.53 -0.78
N ASP A 124 6.27 16.29 -0.69
CA ASP A 124 6.31 17.72 -0.99
C ASP A 124 6.00 17.99 -2.49
N ASP A 125 6.57 17.19 -3.40
CA ASP A 125 6.25 17.21 -4.84
C ASP A 125 4.75 16.98 -5.09
N LEU A 126 4.18 15.97 -4.41
CA LEU A 126 2.77 15.58 -4.54
C LEU A 126 1.84 16.65 -3.94
N LEU A 127 2.17 17.20 -2.78
CA LEU A 127 1.44 18.28 -2.12
C LEU A 127 1.39 19.55 -2.97
N ALA A 128 2.48 19.88 -3.67
CA ALA A 128 2.52 21.02 -4.56
C ALA A 128 1.47 20.92 -5.69
N ILE A 129 1.22 19.71 -6.22
CA ILE A 129 0.19 19.46 -7.23
C ILE A 129 -1.20 19.44 -6.59
N LEU A 130 -1.35 18.76 -5.45
CA LEU A 130 -2.62 18.66 -4.73
C LEU A 130 -3.18 20.02 -4.31
N LYS A 131 -2.32 21.01 -4.06
CA LYS A 131 -2.71 22.39 -3.75
C LYS A 131 -3.61 23.02 -4.81
N ASP A 132 -3.38 22.71 -6.09
CA ASP A 132 -4.17 23.23 -7.21
C ASP A 132 -5.23 22.21 -7.68
N LEU A 133 -4.91 20.92 -7.64
CA LEU A 133 -5.82 19.86 -8.10
C LEU A 133 -7.04 19.67 -7.19
N GLU A 134 -6.84 19.64 -5.87
CA GLU A 134 -7.93 19.41 -4.91
C GLU A 134 -9.03 20.47 -5.04
N PRO A 135 -8.76 21.79 -4.97
CA PRO A 135 -9.82 22.79 -5.02
C PRO A 135 -10.56 22.78 -6.37
N LEU A 136 -9.85 22.48 -7.47
CA LEU A 136 -10.47 22.33 -8.78
C LEU A 136 -11.40 21.10 -8.83
N ALA A 137 -10.97 19.96 -8.29
CA ALA A 137 -11.82 18.77 -8.18
C ALA A 137 -13.05 19.03 -7.29
N THR A 138 -12.88 19.77 -6.20
CA THR A 138 -13.98 20.17 -5.30
C THR A 138 -14.96 21.11 -6.00
N LYS A 139 -14.48 22.10 -6.75
CA LYS A 139 -15.32 22.97 -7.57
C LYS A 139 -16.08 22.20 -8.66
N LEU A 140 -15.41 21.27 -9.35
CA LEU A 140 -16.02 20.44 -10.39
C LEU A 140 -17.11 19.53 -9.82
N LYS A 141 -16.86 18.85 -8.67
CA LYS A 141 -17.91 18.10 -7.95
C LYS A 141 -19.09 19.01 -7.58
N GLY A 142 -18.82 20.18 -7.00
CA GLY A 142 -19.84 21.14 -6.59
C GLY A 142 -20.71 21.63 -7.75
N TYR A 143 -20.13 21.85 -8.92
CA TYR A 143 -20.84 22.23 -10.14
C TYR A 143 -21.92 21.21 -10.54
N TYR A 144 -21.57 19.91 -10.56
CA TYR A 144 -22.53 18.85 -10.87
C TYR A 144 -23.57 18.67 -9.76
N SER A 145 -23.15 18.75 -8.48
CA SER A 145 -24.08 18.69 -7.35
C SER A 145 -25.11 19.83 -7.36
N ALA A 146 -24.70 21.04 -7.76
CA ALA A 146 -25.56 22.21 -7.88
C ALA A 146 -26.43 22.22 -9.16
N LYS A 147 -26.23 21.25 -10.06
CA LYS A 147 -26.88 21.16 -11.38
C LYS A 147 -26.70 22.41 -12.25
N THR A 148 -25.56 23.10 -12.10
CA THR A 148 -25.28 24.33 -12.86
C THR A 148 -25.30 24.10 -14.38
N TYR A 149 -24.99 22.87 -14.83
CA TYR A 149 -25.10 22.43 -16.22
C TYR A 149 -26.47 22.66 -16.87
N MET A 150 -27.54 22.70 -16.07
CA MET A 150 -28.89 22.99 -16.58
C MET A 150 -29.03 24.44 -17.05
N THR A 151 -28.14 25.32 -16.59
CA THR A 151 -28.18 26.77 -16.86
C THR A 151 -27.14 27.24 -17.87
N ASP A 152 -25.94 26.64 -17.88
CA ASP A 152 -24.81 27.08 -18.70
C ASP A 152 -24.40 26.06 -19.77
N ASN A 153 -25.19 24.98 -19.93
CA ASN A 153 -24.98 23.94 -20.92
C ASN A 153 -23.53 23.41 -20.91
N TYR A 154 -23.00 23.10 -19.72
CA TYR A 154 -21.68 22.49 -19.52
C TYR A 154 -20.47 23.41 -19.70
N ALA A 155 -20.67 24.69 -20.03
CA ALA A 155 -19.57 25.62 -20.31
C ALA A 155 -18.53 25.73 -19.18
N GLN A 156 -18.96 25.85 -17.91
CA GLN A 156 -18.00 25.89 -16.79
C GLN A 156 -17.36 24.53 -16.51
N SER A 157 -18.07 23.43 -16.78
CA SER A 157 -17.47 22.10 -16.65
C SER A 157 -16.33 21.93 -17.65
N ASP A 158 -16.55 22.30 -18.91
CA ASP A 158 -15.55 22.18 -19.97
C ASP A 158 -14.28 22.96 -19.63
N GLU A 159 -14.42 24.18 -19.10
CA GLU A 159 -13.29 25.00 -18.65
C GLU A 159 -12.51 24.34 -17.50
N MET A 160 -13.23 23.82 -16.49
CA MET A 160 -12.61 23.14 -15.35
C MET A 160 -11.96 21.82 -15.74
N VAL A 161 -12.59 21.04 -16.62
CA VAL A 161 -12.08 19.76 -17.14
C VAL A 161 -10.78 19.98 -17.92
N ALA A 162 -10.71 21.04 -18.72
CA ALA A 162 -9.50 21.41 -19.45
C ALA A 162 -8.32 21.75 -18.53
N GLN A 163 -8.58 22.30 -17.33
CA GLN A 163 -7.58 22.56 -16.30
C GLN A 163 -7.27 21.32 -15.44
N PHE A 164 -8.28 20.48 -15.21
CA PHE A 164 -8.22 19.34 -14.30
C PHE A 164 -7.27 18.26 -14.81
N PHE A 165 -7.40 17.85 -16.08
CA PHE A 165 -6.62 16.71 -16.57
C PHE A 165 -5.12 16.94 -16.64
N PRO A 166 -4.59 18.12 -17.03
CA PRO A 166 -3.16 18.39 -16.93
C PRO A 166 -2.61 18.30 -15.50
N LEU A 167 -3.41 18.69 -14.49
CA LEU A 167 -3.03 18.52 -13.08
C LEU A 167 -3.17 17.08 -12.63
N TYR A 168 -4.22 16.38 -13.06
CA TYR A 168 -4.46 14.98 -12.74
C TYR A 168 -3.36 14.06 -13.32
N ASP A 169 -2.89 14.30 -14.55
CA ASP A 169 -1.79 13.54 -15.15
C ASP A 169 -0.47 13.75 -14.38
N LYS A 170 -0.20 14.98 -13.93
CA LYS A 170 0.95 15.28 -13.07
C LYS A 170 0.82 14.60 -11.71
N PHE A 171 -0.37 14.65 -11.12
CA PHE A 171 -0.69 13.99 -9.86
C PHE A 171 -0.46 12.49 -9.97
N ASP A 172 -0.95 11.85 -11.03
CA ASP A 172 -0.80 10.42 -11.27
C ASP A 172 0.68 10.00 -11.27
N ALA A 173 1.53 10.74 -12.00
CA ALA A 173 2.96 10.46 -12.04
C ALA A 173 3.66 10.73 -10.69
N ALA A 174 3.28 11.81 -9.99
CA ALA A 174 3.86 12.14 -8.68
C ALA A 174 3.42 11.15 -7.59
N TYR A 175 2.17 10.71 -7.64
CA TYR A 175 1.63 9.69 -6.74
C TYR A 175 2.32 8.34 -6.97
N ASP A 176 2.52 7.92 -8.22
CA ASP A 176 3.26 6.68 -8.53
C ASP A 176 4.69 6.72 -7.97
N LYS A 177 5.37 7.87 -8.07
CA LYS A 177 6.71 8.07 -7.47
C LYS A 177 6.65 8.00 -5.95
N PHE A 178 5.67 8.66 -5.33
CA PHE A 178 5.49 8.69 -3.88
C PHE A 178 5.17 7.29 -3.31
N ASP A 179 4.23 6.57 -3.93
CA ASP A 179 3.89 5.18 -3.58
C ASP A 179 5.12 4.27 -3.67
N ALA A 180 5.89 4.37 -4.76
CA ALA A 180 7.09 3.58 -4.95
C ALA A 180 8.12 3.79 -3.82
N VAL A 181 8.43 5.03 -3.46
CA VAL A 181 9.41 5.30 -2.38
C VAL A 181 8.92 4.86 -1.01
N VAL A 182 7.61 5.01 -0.72
CA VAL A 182 7.01 4.50 0.53
C VAL A 182 7.10 2.98 0.57
N THR A 183 6.79 2.31 -0.54
CA THR A 183 6.86 0.85 -0.68
C THR A 183 8.29 0.34 -0.51
N ASP A 184 9.28 1.00 -1.12
CA ASP A 184 10.69 0.61 -1.01
C ASP A 184 11.18 0.72 0.44
N ARG A 185 10.86 1.81 1.15
CA ARG A 185 11.23 1.97 2.56
C ARG A 185 10.48 1.02 3.48
N TYR A 186 9.24 0.65 3.15
CA TYR A 186 8.53 -0.41 3.86
C TYR A 186 9.21 -1.77 3.70
N LYS A 187 9.63 -2.12 2.47
CA LYS A 187 10.37 -3.36 2.19
C LYS A 187 11.69 -3.39 2.96
N GLU A 188 12.44 -2.28 2.97
CA GLU A 188 13.68 -2.13 3.74
C GLU A 188 13.45 -2.30 5.26
N LEU A 189 12.45 -1.61 5.81
CA LEU A 189 12.09 -1.73 7.23
C LEU A 189 11.73 -3.18 7.59
N ARG A 190 10.94 -3.85 6.73
CA ARG A 190 10.54 -5.23 6.97
C ARG A 190 11.73 -6.18 6.96
N LEU A 191 12.70 -6.00 6.07
CA LEU A 191 13.94 -6.77 6.05
C LEU A 191 14.74 -6.58 7.35
N ALA A 192 14.89 -5.33 7.81
CA ALA A 192 15.58 -5.03 9.07
C ALA A 192 14.89 -5.68 10.28
N GLN A 193 13.55 -5.69 10.32
CA GLN A 193 12.77 -6.38 11.37
C GLN A 193 12.98 -7.90 11.32
N ILE A 194 12.98 -8.51 10.13
CA ILE A 194 13.24 -9.95 9.96
C ILE A 194 14.64 -10.31 10.46
N ASP A 195 15.65 -9.53 10.07
CA ASP A 195 17.04 -9.78 10.49
C ASP A 195 17.22 -9.60 12.00
N ALA A 196 16.53 -8.62 12.61
CA ALA A 196 16.48 -8.44 14.05
C ALA A 196 15.95 -9.71 14.74
N LEU A 197 14.79 -10.22 14.30
CA LEU A 197 14.16 -11.41 14.86
C LEU A 197 15.08 -12.64 14.76
N ARG A 198 15.74 -12.85 13.61
CA ARG A 198 16.72 -13.95 13.45
C ARG A 198 17.90 -13.80 14.40
N SER A 199 18.42 -12.59 14.57
CA SER A 199 19.52 -12.33 15.52
C SER A 199 19.13 -12.60 16.98
N GLU A 200 17.86 -12.44 17.32
CA GLU A 200 17.27 -12.77 18.62
C GLU A 200 16.91 -14.27 18.76
N GLY A 201 17.12 -15.08 17.72
CA GLY A 201 16.76 -16.50 17.69
C GLY A 201 15.25 -16.76 17.52
N LYS A 202 14.48 -15.76 17.11
CA LYS A 202 13.03 -15.83 16.87
C LYS A 202 12.73 -16.25 15.42
N GLU A 203 13.12 -17.47 15.07
CA GLU A 203 13.05 -17.98 13.71
C GLU A 203 11.61 -18.14 13.18
N ASN A 204 10.64 -18.44 14.03
CA ASN A 204 9.24 -18.58 13.61
C ASN A 204 8.63 -17.22 13.31
N ALA A 205 8.87 -16.22 14.16
CA ALA A 205 8.47 -14.84 13.92
C ALA A 205 9.10 -14.28 12.63
N ALA A 206 10.41 -14.50 12.43
CA ALA A 206 11.09 -14.09 11.21
C ALA A 206 10.48 -14.76 9.97
N SER A 207 10.25 -16.07 10.02
CA SER A 207 9.62 -16.83 8.93
C SER A 207 8.20 -16.35 8.64
N PHE A 208 7.43 -15.98 9.66
CA PHE A 208 6.08 -15.44 9.52
C PHE A 208 6.08 -14.10 8.79
N LEU A 209 6.96 -13.18 9.17
CA LEU A 209 7.12 -11.89 8.49
C LEU A 209 7.58 -12.05 7.04
N GLU A 210 8.56 -12.92 6.81
CA GLU A 210 9.07 -13.20 5.47
C GLU A 210 7.96 -13.80 4.58
N LEU A 211 7.14 -14.71 5.11
CA LEU A 211 6.03 -15.32 4.38
C LEU A 211 5.04 -14.25 3.89
N ASN A 212 4.65 -13.32 4.78
CA ASN A 212 3.75 -12.22 4.44
C ASN A 212 4.35 -11.27 3.39
N GLY A 213 5.67 -11.08 3.38
CA GLY A 213 6.36 -10.36 2.31
C GLY A 213 6.24 -11.08 0.97
N LYS A 214 6.52 -12.38 0.96
CA LYS A 214 6.48 -13.19 -0.27
C LYS A 214 5.09 -13.36 -0.86
N THR A 215 4.03 -13.39 -0.04
CA THR A 215 2.66 -13.42 -0.55
C THR A 215 2.29 -12.13 -1.28
N ARG A 216 2.78 -10.97 -0.79
CA ARG A 216 2.65 -9.69 -1.50
C ARG A 216 3.44 -9.68 -2.81
N GLU A 217 4.70 -10.11 -2.78
CA GLU A 217 5.52 -10.24 -4.00
C GLU A 217 4.82 -11.12 -5.04
N LEU A 218 4.19 -12.22 -4.63
CA LEU A 218 3.44 -13.09 -5.53
C LEU A 218 2.25 -12.36 -6.18
N VAL A 219 1.50 -11.54 -5.42
CA VAL A 219 0.42 -10.72 -5.99
C VAL A 219 0.98 -9.69 -6.98
N GLU A 220 2.08 -9.01 -6.64
CA GLU A 220 2.76 -8.06 -7.54
C GLU A 220 3.15 -8.77 -8.86
N MET A 221 3.78 -9.94 -8.78
CA MET A 221 4.23 -10.73 -9.94
C MET A 221 3.09 -11.13 -10.88
N ILE A 222 1.90 -11.44 -10.35
CA ILE A 222 0.75 -11.89 -11.16
C ILE A 222 -0.20 -10.74 -11.55
N SER A 223 0.01 -9.53 -11.04
CA SER A 223 -0.76 -8.33 -11.40
C SER A 223 -0.35 -7.70 -12.74
N GLY A 224 0.78 -8.15 -13.29
CA GLY A 224 1.32 -7.72 -14.57
C GLY A 224 0.47 -8.14 -15.77
N GLU A 225 0.67 -7.48 -16.90
CA GLU A 225 0.02 -7.82 -18.18
C GLU A 225 0.43 -9.20 -18.69
N GLN A 226 1.67 -9.61 -18.39
CA GLN A 226 2.23 -10.90 -18.72
C GLN A 226 2.68 -11.57 -17.43
N VAL A 227 2.08 -12.72 -17.12
CA VAL A 227 2.39 -13.47 -15.90
C VAL A 227 3.41 -14.55 -16.23
N ASP A 228 4.60 -14.46 -15.62
CA ASP A 228 5.57 -15.57 -15.63
C ASP A 228 5.09 -16.65 -14.66
N LYS A 229 4.46 -17.68 -15.21
CA LYS A 229 3.88 -18.80 -14.46
C LYS A 229 4.94 -19.60 -13.70
N ASN A 230 6.15 -19.72 -14.25
CA ASN A 230 7.22 -20.47 -13.62
C ASN A 230 7.79 -19.70 -12.43
N ALA A 231 7.98 -18.39 -12.58
CA ALA A 231 8.41 -17.54 -11.49
C ALA A 231 7.34 -17.49 -10.37
N ALA A 232 6.06 -17.40 -10.72
CA ALA A 232 4.97 -17.44 -9.75
C ALA A 232 4.92 -18.77 -8.97
N GLU A 233 5.08 -19.91 -9.65
CA GLU A 233 5.11 -21.23 -8.99
C GLU A 233 6.38 -21.40 -8.12
N ALA A 234 7.53 -20.89 -8.55
CA ALA A 234 8.74 -20.87 -7.72
C ALA A 234 8.53 -20.05 -6.43
N LYS A 235 7.89 -18.88 -6.53
CA LYS A 235 7.53 -18.05 -5.37
C LYS A 235 6.53 -18.75 -4.44
N ILE A 236 5.56 -19.48 -4.99
CA ILE A 236 4.67 -20.36 -4.21
C ILE A 236 5.48 -21.41 -3.44
N GLY A 237 6.49 -22.01 -4.05
CA GLY A 237 7.41 -22.94 -3.38
C GLY A 237 8.13 -22.31 -2.18
N GLU A 238 8.63 -21.08 -2.32
CA GLU A 238 9.23 -20.33 -1.21
C GLU A 238 8.22 -20.08 -0.07
N ILE A 239 6.98 -19.69 -0.41
CA ILE A 239 5.90 -19.45 0.55
C ILE A 239 5.55 -20.74 1.30
N SER A 240 5.38 -21.85 0.59
CA SER A 240 5.08 -23.15 1.20
C SER A 240 6.20 -23.62 2.14
N ALA A 241 7.46 -23.44 1.74
CA ALA A 241 8.59 -23.79 2.59
C ALA A 241 8.64 -22.96 3.90
N LEU A 242 8.32 -21.67 3.84
CA LEU A 242 8.18 -20.85 5.06
C LEU A 242 6.98 -21.27 5.90
N LEU A 243 5.86 -21.62 5.26
CA LEU A 243 4.65 -22.06 5.94
C LEU A 243 4.87 -23.32 6.78
N GLU A 244 5.69 -24.25 6.26
CA GLU A 244 6.08 -25.49 6.94
C GLU A 244 6.95 -25.25 8.18
N LYS A 245 7.81 -24.22 8.16
CA LYS A 245 8.65 -23.85 9.31
C LYS A 245 7.83 -23.32 10.49
N LEU A 246 6.71 -22.65 10.22
CA LEU A 246 5.86 -22.12 11.27
C LEU A 246 5.36 -23.24 12.19
N PRO A 247 5.25 -23.00 13.51
CA PRO A 247 4.85 -24.03 14.45
C PRO A 247 3.43 -24.53 14.16
N SER A 248 3.13 -25.71 14.67
CA SER A 248 1.73 -26.13 14.83
C SER A 248 1.10 -25.24 15.89
N GLY A 249 0.05 -24.51 15.54
CA GLY A 249 -0.68 -23.63 16.45
C GLY A 249 -2.16 -23.92 16.46
N THR A 250 -2.85 -23.34 17.43
CA THR A 250 -4.31 -23.25 17.50
C THR A 250 -4.74 -21.80 17.24
N GLY A 251 -6.04 -21.55 17.10
CA GLY A 251 -6.56 -20.19 16.92
C GLY A 251 -6.10 -19.53 15.62
N PHE A 252 -5.64 -18.27 15.71
CA PHE A 252 -5.33 -17.45 14.54
C PHE A 252 -4.19 -17.99 13.67
N LEU A 253 -3.18 -18.66 14.25
CA LEU A 253 -2.09 -19.23 13.45
C LEU A 253 -2.58 -20.40 12.57
N ALA A 254 -3.50 -21.23 13.07
CA ALA A 254 -4.11 -22.30 12.27
C ALA A 254 -4.97 -21.72 11.13
N SER A 255 -5.77 -20.70 11.43
CA SER A 255 -6.55 -19.98 10.43
C SER A 255 -5.67 -19.31 9.38
N TYR A 256 -4.58 -18.67 9.80
CA TYR A 256 -3.59 -18.06 8.90
C TYR A 256 -3.01 -19.09 7.94
N LYS A 257 -2.55 -20.25 8.46
CA LYS A 257 -2.01 -21.33 7.61
C LYS A 257 -3.03 -21.81 6.58
N SER A 258 -4.28 -21.95 6.98
CA SER A 258 -5.38 -22.28 6.06
C SER A 258 -5.55 -21.21 4.96
N LYS A 259 -5.51 -19.93 5.33
CA LYS A 259 -5.62 -18.82 4.37
C LYS A 259 -4.44 -18.70 3.42
N VAL A 260 -3.22 -19.02 3.85
CA VAL A 260 -2.07 -19.11 2.93
C VAL A 260 -2.31 -20.17 1.86
N ASN A 261 -2.83 -21.35 2.25
CA ASN A 261 -3.16 -22.42 1.30
C ASN A 261 -4.30 -22.04 0.35
N SER A 262 -5.36 -21.38 0.84
CA SER A 262 -6.45 -20.86 0.00
C SER A 262 -5.93 -19.83 -1.02
N PHE A 263 -5.09 -18.90 -0.57
CA PHE A 263 -4.45 -17.91 -1.44
C PHE A 263 -3.60 -18.58 -2.53
N ILE A 264 -2.72 -19.53 -2.17
CA ILE A 264 -1.92 -20.30 -3.14
C ILE A 264 -2.81 -21.01 -4.17
N GLY A 265 -3.88 -21.67 -3.71
CA GLY A 265 -4.82 -22.34 -4.59
C GLY A 265 -5.46 -21.38 -5.60
N GLN A 266 -5.86 -20.19 -5.13
CA GLN A 266 -6.48 -19.18 -5.98
C GLN A 266 -5.49 -18.58 -6.99
N VAL A 267 -4.24 -18.38 -6.60
CA VAL A 267 -3.17 -17.96 -7.52
C VAL A 267 -2.95 -19.01 -8.62
N ARG A 268 -2.85 -20.29 -8.26
CA ARG A 268 -2.70 -21.37 -9.25
C ARG A 268 -3.90 -21.46 -10.20
N GLU A 269 -5.12 -21.25 -9.71
CA GLU A 269 -6.30 -21.21 -10.56
C GLU A 269 -6.23 -20.03 -11.54
N TYR A 270 -5.83 -18.84 -11.08
CA TYR A 270 -5.65 -17.67 -11.94
C TYR A 270 -4.57 -17.91 -13.00
N THR A 271 -3.41 -18.45 -12.62
CA THR A 271 -2.28 -18.65 -13.54
C THR A 271 -2.45 -19.85 -14.47
N SER A 272 -3.40 -20.75 -14.21
CA SER A 272 -3.68 -21.92 -15.08
C SER A 272 -4.20 -21.54 -16.47
N GLY A 273 -4.89 -20.40 -16.59
CA GLY A 273 -5.56 -19.98 -17.82
C GLY A 273 -4.93 -18.76 -18.50
N SER A 274 -5.70 -18.19 -19.43
CA SER A 274 -5.49 -16.82 -19.90
C SER A 274 -5.88 -15.81 -18.80
N PRO A 275 -5.34 -14.58 -18.81
CA PRO A 275 -5.72 -13.55 -17.84
C PRO A 275 -7.24 -13.35 -17.79
N ASP A 276 -7.82 -13.61 -16.61
CA ASP A 276 -9.26 -13.46 -16.35
C ASP A 276 -9.46 -12.48 -15.18
N PRO A 277 -10.11 -11.32 -15.40
CA PRO A 277 -10.36 -10.34 -14.35
C PRO A 277 -11.14 -10.89 -13.15
N LYS A 278 -12.08 -11.82 -13.36
CA LYS A 278 -12.86 -12.41 -12.25
C LYS A 278 -11.98 -13.29 -11.38
N LYS A 279 -11.14 -14.12 -12.00
CA LYS A 279 -10.18 -14.96 -11.27
C LYS A 279 -9.15 -14.12 -10.53
N PHE A 280 -8.71 -13.02 -11.14
CA PHE A 280 -7.82 -12.07 -10.47
C PHE A 280 -8.47 -11.44 -9.24
N ASN A 281 -9.73 -11.01 -9.33
CA ASN A 281 -10.47 -10.49 -8.18
C ASN A 281 -10.56 -11.50 -7.04
N ASN A 282 -10.77 -12.79 -7.34
CA ASN A 282 -10.75 -13.83 -6.31
C ASN A 282 -9.38 -13.93 -5.60
N VAL A 283 -8.26 -13.77 -6.34
CA VAL A 283 -6.92 -13.72 -5.73
C VAL A 283 -6.83 -12.56 -4.75
N ILE A 284 -7.34 -11.39 -5.12
CA ILE A 284 -7.32 -10.20 -4.27
C ILE A 284 -8.18 -10.40 -3.01
N GLU A 285 -9.35 -11.02 -3.14
CA GLU A 285 -10.19 -11.37 -1.99
C GLU A 285 -9.47 -12.31 -1.02
N GLU A 286 -8.81 -13.37 -1.51
CA GLU A 286 -8.07 -14.29 -0.66
C GLU A 286 -6.83 -13.65 -0.04
N PHE A 287 -6.13 -12.78 -0.78
CA PHE A 287 -5.00 -12.01 -0.25
C PHE A 287 -5.44 -11.06 0.89
N ASN A 288 -6.58 -10.38 0.73
CA ASN A 288 -7.14 -9.51 1.77
C ASN A 288 -7.58 -10.31 3.00
N ARG A 289 -8.22 -11.48 2.82
CA ARG A 289 -8.58 -12.39 3.92
C ARG A 289 -7.35 -12.91 4.66
N LEU A 290 -6.31 -13.30 3.92
CA LEU A 290 -5.02 -13.73 4.46
C LEU A 290 -4.42 -12.64 5.34
N SER A 291 -4.34 -11.43 4.83
CA SER A 291 -3.69 -10.32 5.55
C SER A 291 -4.48 -9.84 6.76
N SER A 292 -5.81 -9.82 6.67
CA SER A 292 -6.68 -9.61 7.84
C SER A 292 -6.43 -10.69 8.91
N THR A 293 -6.32 -11.96 8.51
CA THR A 293 -6.02 -13.05 9.44
C THR A 293 -4.62 -12.92 10.04
N SER A 294 -3.63 -12.54 9.22
CA SER A 294 -2.24 -12.28 9.65
C SER A 294 -2.15 -11.23 10.74
N SER A 295 -2.99 -10.19 10.69
CA SER A 295 -3.03 -9.11 11.68
C SER A 295 -3.35 -9.58 13.09
N ASN A 296 -4.04 -10.73 13.20
CA ASN A 296 -4.51 -11.29 14.46
C ASN A 296 -3.55 -12.35 15.03
N VAL A 297 -2.46 -12.66 14.33
CA VAL A 297 -1.43 -13.58 14.82
C VAL A 297 -0.50 -12.81 15.74
N ASP A 298 -0.39 -13.21 17.01
CA ASP A 298 0.62 -12.66 17.91
C ASP A 298 1.99 -13.23 17.54
N ILE A 299 2.79 -12.38 16.90
CA ILE A 299 4.15 -12.72 16.47
C ILE A 299 5.07 -13.08 17.64
N ASN A 300 4.84 -12.53 18.83
CA ASN A 300 5.69 -12.77 20.00
C ASN A 300 5.47 -14.16 20.61
N GLU A 301 4.31 -14.76 20.36
CA GLU A 301 3.99 -16.10 20.83
C GLU A 301 4.55 -17.21 19.93
N LEU A 302 4.97 -16.88 18.71
CA LEU A 302 5.43 -17.87 17.71
C LEU A 302 6.71 -18.60 18.12
N ASP A 303 7.57 -17.95 18.91
CA ASP A 303 8.82 -18.52 19.42
C ASP A 303 8.76 -18.83 20.92
N GLY A 304 7.58 -18.66 21.54
CA GLY A 304 7.35 -19.01 22.94
C GLY A 304 7.50 -20.51 23.17
N LYS A 305 8.17 -20.91 24.25
CA LYS A 305 8.21 -22.33 24.66
C LYS A 305 6.78 -22.82 24.88
N LYS A 306 6.42 -23.98 24.31
CA LYS A 306 5.21 -24.72 24.69
C LYS A 306 5.18 -24.81 26.21
N LYS A 307 4.18 -24.18 26.85
CA LYS A 307 3.90 -24.40 28.27
C LYS A 307 3.43 -25.83 28.48
#